data_AF-A0A959HZQ9-F1
#
_entry.id   AF-A0A959HZQ9-F1
#
_cell.length_a   1.000
_cell.length_b   1.000
_cell.length_c   1.000
_cell.angle_alpha   90.00
_cell.angle_beta   90.00
_cell.angle_gamma   90.00
#
_symmetry.space_group_name_H-M   'P 1'
#
loop_
_entity.id
_entity.type
_entity.pdbx_description
1 polymer ?
#
loop_
_entity_poly.entity_id
_entity_poly.type
_entity_poly.pdbx_seq_one_letter_code
_entity_poly.pdbx_strand_id
1 'polypeptide(L)'
;MQRNVYFSWLVYTGKFLLTIAVAWLFSLNRSEAQGCNFQTGDPVALVVSGQNTDADYVQVYVLTNGSGVIQYMAASLPINGVAAGQYVAYAVNYNSTGAHPNLAQGVNINAIGGDCVDISAGLPVGVCDCGNMTGDISFGVAGNNTGVDYTQTFALTDAKGEILSIAASPAFTGLANGIYNVYSLNYETAAGIAGYSIGNQIGSITGACFDLAGPLGFVVCDPLDPCVVNNTDTDGDGICDAQETIDGTDPNDACDPFTADTDGDGICDVQEGLDGTNPNDPCDPLNTDTDGDGICDAQEIVDGTDPNDACDPLTLDTDGDGICDAQEVVDGTDPNDACDPLTLDTDGDGICDAQEVVDGTDPNDACDP
;
A
#
# COMPACT_ATOMS: atom_id res chain seq x y z
N MET A 1 3.29 0.84 3.15
CA MET A 1 4.27 -0.17 3.64
C MET A 1 3.52 -1.46 3.98
N GLN A 2 3.65 -2.51 3.16
CA GLN A 2 3.04 -3.82 3.44
C GLN A 2 3.67 -4.43 4.70
N ARG A 3 2.84 -4.68 5.74
CA ARG A 3 3.28 -5.28 7.01
C ARG A 3 2.94 -6.77 7.01
N ASN A 4 3.97 -7.59 7.02
CA ASN A 4 3.88 -9.05 6.90
C ASN A 4 3.94 -9.74 8.27
N VAL A 5 2.99 -10.64 8.56
CA VAL A 5 2.99 -11.50 9.76
C VAL A 5 3.23 -12.96 9.36
N TYR A 6 4.19 -13.65 10.01
CA TYR A 6 4.69 -14.96 9.56
C TYR A 6 3.99 -16.16 10.21
N PHE A 7 3.58 -17.15 9.40
CA PHE A 7 3.29 -18.51 9.84
C PHE A 7 4.57 -19.35 9.92
N SER A 8 4.62 -20.36 10.78
CA SER A 8 5.62 -21.43 10.77
C SER A 8 4.93 -22.79 10.78
N TRP A 9 5.22 -23.64 9.79
CA TRP A 9 4.81 -25.04 9.75
C TRP A 9 6.01 -25.96 9.99
N LEU A 10 5.84 -26.95 10.86
CA LEU A 10 6.62 -28.19 10.84
C LEU A 10 5.89 -29.16 9.91
N VAL A 11 6.36 -29.30 8.67
CA VAL A 11 5.81 -30.29 7.73
C VAL A 11 6.14 -31.70 8.23
N TYR A 12 5.13 -32.40 8.75
CA TYR A 12 5.24 -33.78 9.24
C TYR A 12 4.89 -34.75 8.10
N THR A 13 5.88 -35.13 7.27
CA THR A 13 5.74 -36.30 6.39
C THR A 13 6.11 -37.55 7.18
N GLY A 14 5.22 -38.55 7.18
CA GLY A 14 5.24 -39.66 8.14
C GLY A 14 6.42 -40.64 8.04
N LYS A 15 6.76 -41.19 9.22
CA LYS A 15 7.54 -42.41 9.57
C LYS A 15 9.05 -42.24 9.88
N PHE A 16 9.41 -41.99 11.15
CA PHE A 16 10.19 -42.90 12.05
C PHE A 16 10.44 -42.24 13.44
N LEU A 17 10.80 -43.07 14.42
CA LEU A 17 10.91 -42.80 15.86
C LEU A 17 11.76 -41.58 16.32
N LEU A 18 11.22 -40.91 17.34
CA LEU A 18 11.84 -40.45 18.60
C LEU A 18 13.17 -39.66 18.55
N THR A 19 13.09 -38.35 18.83
CA THR A 19 13.84 -37.75 19.95
C THR A 19 13.10 -36.52 20.49
N ILE A 20 12.89 -36.53 21.81
CA ILE A 20 12.32 -35.48 22.63
C ILE A 20 13.19 -34.22 22.53
N ALA A 21 12.60 -33.10 22.12
CA ALA A 21 13.07 -31.77 22.49
C ALA A 21 11.91 -31.08 23.23
N VAL A 22 12.04 -31.05 24.56
CA VAL A 22 11.14 -30.31 25.46
C VAL A 22 11.31 -28.82 25.16
N ALA A 23 10.40 -28.26 24.37
CA ALA A 23 10.16 -26.82 24.33
C ALA A 23 8.77 -26.59 24.95
N TRP A 24 8.78 -26.56 26.27
CA TRP A 24 7.80 -25.95 27.17
C TRP A 24 6.42 -25.62 26.58
N LEU A 25 5.47 -26.49 26.91
CA LEU A 25 4.09 -26.11 27.14
C LEU A 25 4.06 -24.96 28.17
N PHE A 26 3.90 -23.74 27.69
CA PHE A 26 3.12 -22.73 28.39
C PHE A 26 1.91 -22.42 27.53
N SER A 27 0.83 -23.16 27.78
CA SER A 27 -0.50 -22.62 27.56
C SER A 27 -0.70 -21.54 28.62
N LEU A 28 -0.17 -20.36 28.37
CA LEU A 28 -0.60 -19.16 29.05
C LEU A 28 -1.91 -18.77 28.39
N ASN A 29 -3.02 -19.23 28.97
CA ASN A 29 -4.24 -18.45 28.98
C ASN A 29 -3.97 -17.17 29.79
N ARG A 30 -3.16 -16.27 29.25
CA ARG A 30 -3.22 -14.87 29.62
C ARG A 30 -4.13 -14.22 28.59
N SER A 31 -5.18 -13.59 29.10
CA SER A 31 -5.88 -12.52 28.42
C SER A 31 -4.88 -11.38 28.18
N GLU A 32 -3.91 -11.58 27.30
CA GLU A 32 -3.11 -10.49 26.76
C GLU A 32 -4.05 -9.70 25.87
N ALA A 33 -4.14 -8.38 26.09
CA ALA A 33 -4.75 -7.52 25.09
C ALA A 33 -3.91 -7.69 23.82
N GLN A 34 -4.50 -8.33 22.81
CA GLN A 34 -3.82 -8.65 21.55
C GLN A 34 -3.53 -7.34 20.82
N GLY A 35 -2.26 -7.14 20.47
CA GLY A 35 -1.77 -5.89 19.89
C GLY A 35 -2.46 -5.56 18.56
N CYS A 36 -2.53 -4.27 18.22
CA CYS A 36 -2.99 -3.85 16.90
C CYS A 36 -1.98 -4.32 15.85
N ASN A 37 -2.41 -5.11 14.86
CA ASN A 37 -1.56 -5.59 13.77
C ASN A 37 -1.87 -4.84 12.46
N PHE A 38 -3.13 -4.44 12.26
CA PHE A 38 -3.64 -3.76 11.07
C PHE A 38 -4.57 -2.61 11.46
N GLN A 39 -4.72 -1.64 10.56
CA GLN A 39 -5.72 -0.58 10.64
C GLN A 39 -7.03 -1.06 10.01
N THR A 40 -8.18 -0.54 10.47
CA THR A 40 -9.45 -0.74 9.77
C THR A 40 -9.35 -0.20 8.34
N GLY A 41 -9.83 -0.99 7.37
CA GLY A 41 -9.74 -0.67 5.94
C GLY A 41 -8.48 -1.21 5.26
N ASP A 42 -7.38 -1.39 6.00
CA ASP A 42 -6.17 -1.99 5.43
C ASP A 42 -6.38 -3.46 5.06
N PRO A 43 -5.79 -3.92 3.94
CA PRO A 43 -5.75 -5.33 3.61
C PRO A 43 -4.97 -6.12 4.67
N VAL A 44 -5.60 -7.14 5.26
CA VAL A 44 -4.93 -8.07 6.20
C VAL A 44 -4.04 -9.01 5.40
N ALA A 45 -2.79 -8.60 5.22
CA ALA A 45 -1.75 -9.36 4.55
C ALA A 45 -1.02 -10.30 5.54
N LEU A 46 -1.09 -11.60 5.29
CA LEU A 46 -0.37 -12.61 6.06
C LEU A 46 0.75 -13.23 5.20
N VAL A 47 1.83 -13.69 5.83
CA VAL A 47 2.90 -14.41 5.16
C VAL A 47 2.87 -15.86 5.57
N VAL A 48 2.67 -16.71 4.56
CA VAL A 48 2.53 -18.15 4.74
C VAL A 48 3.88 -18.81 4.46
N SER A 49 4.38 -19.60 5.40
CA SER A 49 5.46 -20.56 5.14
C SER A 49 4.87 -21.97 5.10
N GLY A 50 5.27 -22.80 4.12
CA GLY A 50 4.79 -24.18 4.00
C GLY A 50 3.50 -24.38 3.19
N GLN A 51 3.27 -23.58 2.13
CA GLN A 51 2.14 -23.80 1.23
C GLN A 51 2.18 -25.19 0.61
N ASN A 52 1.03 -25.89 0.59
CA ASN A 52 0.89 -27.07 -0.24
C ASN A 52 0.63 -26.61 -1.69
N THR A 53 1.56 -26.89 -2.59
CA THR A 53 1.48 -26.52 -4.01
C THR A 53 0.96 -27.65 -4.89
N ASP A 54 0.55 -28.78 -4.30
CA ASP A 54 -0.02 -29.89 -5.05
C ASP A 54 -1.38 -29.48 -5.64
N ALA A 55 -1.55 -29.73 -6.94
CA ALA A 55 -2.74 -29.33 -7.72
C ALA A 55 -4.08 -29.87 -7.18
N ASP A 56 -4.04 -30.94 -6.37
CA ASP A 56 -5.22 -31.55 -5.79
C ASP A 56 -5.66 -30.89 -4.47
N TYR A 57 -4.98 -29.85 -3.99
CA TYR A 57 -5.29 -29.19 -2.72
C TYR A 57 -5.66 -27.72 -2.87
N VAL A 58 -6.60 -27.27 -2.04
CA VAL A 58 -7.06 -25.89 -1.96
C VAL A 58 -6.71 -25.32 -0.60
N GLN A 59 -6.06 -24.15 -0.61
CA GLN A 59 -5.78 -23.38 0.60
C GLN A 59 -6.70 -22.16 0.67
N VAL A 60 -7.30 -21.95 1.83
CA VAL A 60 -8.21 -20.83 2.13
C VAL A 60 -7.79 -20.20 3.45
N TYR A 61 -7.99 -18.90 3.60
CA TYR A 61 -7.66 -18.14 4.79
C TYR A 61 -8.94 -17.66 5.47
N VAL A 62 -8.99 -17.78 6.80
CA VAL A 62 -10.15 -17.35 7.58
C VAL A 62 -9.72 -16.56 8.81
N LEU A 63 -10.53 -15.58 9.18
CA LEU A 63 -10.45 -14.88 10.46
C LEU A 63 -11.62 -15.30 11.32
N THR A 64 -11.36 -15.72 12.56
CA THR A 64 -12.40 -16.04 13.54
C THR A 64 -12.40 -15.05 14.69
N ASN A 65 -13.50 -14.97 15.43
CA ASN A 65 -13.48 -14.34 16.76
C ASN A 65 -12.77 -15.24 17.80
N GLY A 66 -12.62 -14.76 19.04
CA GLY A 66 -11.99 -15.52 20.13
C GLY A 66 -12.72 -16.82 20.55
N SER A 67 -13.91 -17.09 20.03
CA SER A 67 -14.64 -18.36 20.21
C SER A 67 -14.49 -19.34 19.03
N GLY A 68 -13.68 -18.98 18.03
CA GLY A 68 -13.44 -19.80 16.84
C GLY A 68 -14.53 -19.69 15.76
N VAL A 69 -15.43 -18.69 15.83
CA VAL A 69 -16.47 -18.49 14.81
C VAL A 69 -15.94 -17.64 13.66
N ILE A 70 -15.99 -18.16 12.44
CA ILE A 70 -15.52 -17.49 11.22
C ILE A 70 -16.28 -16.18 10.99
N GLN A 71 -15.53 -15.10 10.82
CA GLN A 71 -16.01 -13.75 10.51
C GLN A 71 -15.70 -13.37 9.07
N TYR A 72 -14.51 -13.74 8.59
CA TYR A 72 -14.05 -13.44 7.23
C TYR A 72 -13.41 -14.67 6.60
N MET A 73 -13.51 -14.79 5.29
CA MET A 73 -12.91 -15.85 4.49
C MET A 73 -12.36 -15.26 3.19
N ALA A 74 -11.16 -15.69 2.79
CA ALA A 74 -10.58 -15.34 1.50
C ALA A 74 -9.87 -16.56 0.88
N ALA A 75 -10.08 -16.78 -0.42
CA ALA A 75 -9.41 -17.83 -1.18
C ALA A 75 -7.92 -17.55 -1.41
N SER A 76 -7.52 -16.27 -1.31
CA SER A 76 -6.14 -15.82 -1.40
C SER A 76 -5.93 -14.66 -0.42
N LEU A 77 -4.68 -14.36 -0.11
CA LEU A 77 -4.32 -13.18 0.67
C LEU A 77 -4.12 -11.97 -0.27
N PRO A 78 -4.35 -10.73 0.21
CA PRO A 78 -4.79 -10.36 1.56
C PRO A 78 -6.30 -10.54 1.80
N ILE A 79 -6.74 -10.51 3.07
CA ILE A 79 -8.16 -10.46 3.45
C ILE A 79 -8.60 -9.00 3.55
N ASN A 80 -9.54 -8.57 2.72
CA ASN A 80 -9.97 -7.17 2.62
C ASN A 80 -11.24 -6.89 3.44
N GLY A 81 -11.48 -5.61 3.77
CA GLY A 81 -12.72 -5.15 4.40
C GLY A 81 -12.92 -5.66 5.83
N VAL A 82 -11.84 -5.97 6.55
CA VAL A 82 -11.91 -6.46 7.92
C VAL A 82 -12.20 -5.29 8.86
N ALA A 83 -13.34 -5.33 9.53
CA ALA A 83 -13.70 -4.31 10.53
C ALA A 83 -12.81 -4.40 11.77
N ALA A 84 -12.70 -3.30 12.53
CA ALA A 84 -12.02 -3.30 13.82
C ALA A 84 -12.51 -4.41 14.74
N GLY A 85 -11.55 -5.10 15.33
CA GLY A 85 -11.81 -6.25 16.18
C GLY A 85 -10.56 -7.07 16.44
N GLN A 86 -10.69 -8.00 17.37
CA GLN A 86 -9.67 -8.99 17.68
C GLN A 86 -10.06 -10.32 17.05
N TYR A 87 -9.17 -10.84 16.23
CA TYR A 87 -9.38 -12.04 15.43
C TYR A 87 -8.27 -13.07 15.65
N VAL A 88 -8.55 -14.28 15.22
CA VAL A 88 -7.55 -15.34 15.08
C VAL A 88 -7.57 -15.80 13.63
N ALA A 89 -6.45 -15.65 12.95
CA ALA A 89 -6.25 -16.07 11.57
C ALA A 89 -5.85 -17.55 11.50
N TYR A 90 -6.42 -18.25 10.53
CA TYR A 90 -6.08 -19.63 10.20
C TYR A 90 -5.90 -19.79 8.70
N ALA A 91 -4.95 -20.64 8.30
CA ALA A 91 -4.93 -21.23 6.97
C ALA A 91 -5.58 -22.61 7.05
N VAL A 92 -6.55 -22.86 6.16
CA VAL A 92 -7.25 -24.14 6.03
C VAL A 92 -6.86 -24.77 4.69
N ASN A 93 -6.36 -25.99 4.73
CA ASN A 93 -6.03 -26.77 3.54
C ASN A 93 -6.96 -27.97 3.42
N TYR A 94 -7.45 -28.28 2.23
CA TYR A 94 -8.32 -29.44 2.00
C TYR A 94 -8.22 -29.95 0.55
N ASN A 95 -8.67 -31.18 0.30
CA ASN A 95 -8.63 -31.74 -1.04
C ASN A 95 -9.65 -31.05 -1.96
N SER A 96 -9.20 -30.60 -3.13
CA SER A 96 -10.03 -30.03 -4.20
C SER A 96 -11.11 -31.01 -4.69
N THR A 97 -10.83 -32.31 -4.60
CA THR A 97 -11.75 -33.40 -4.94
C THR A 97 -12.31 -34.05 -3.67
N GLY A 98 -13.63 -34.17 -3.58
CA GLY A 98 -14.30 -34.78 -2.42
C GLY A 98 -15.18 -33.81 -1.62
N ALA A 99 -15.41 -34.12 -0.34
CA ALA A 99 -16.24 -33.31 0.55
C ALA A 99 -15.45 -32.10 1.08
N HIS A 100 -15.93 -30.89 0.78
CA HIS A 100 -15.29 -29.64 1.19
C HIS A 100 -15.76 -29.15 2.56
N PRO A 101 -14.88 -28.52 3.36
CA PRO A 101 -15.28 -27.90 4.62
C PRO A 101 -16.19 -26.69 4.39
N ASN A 102 -17.19 -26.53 5.25
CA ASN A 102 -18.04 -25.34 5.24
C ASN A 102 -17.30 -24.18 5.96
N LEU A 103 -16.74 -23.27 5.17
CA LEU A 103 -16.00 -22.09 5.65
C LEU A 103 -16.84 -20.80 5.64
N ALA A 104 -18.18 -20.93 5.60
CA ALA A 104 -19.06 -19.77 5.63
C ALA A 104 -18.96 -18.98 6.95
N GLN A 105 -19.20 -17.67 6.87
CA GLN A 105 -19.30 -16.81 8.03
C GLN A 105 -20.34 -17.37 9.03
N GLY A 106 -20.00 -17.34 10.33
CA GLY A 106 -20.84 -17.89 11.41
C GLY A 106 -20.59 -19.36 11.73
N VAL A 107 -19.81 -20.09 10.92
CA VAL A 107 -19.42 -21.48 11.22
C VAL A 107 -18.25 -21.50 12.22
N ASN A 108 -18.26 -22.45 13.16
CA ASN A 108 -17.14 -22.61 14.09
C ASN A 108 -16.03 -23.43 13.42
N ILE A 109 -14.82 -22.89 13.40
CA ILE A 109 -13.63 -23.50 12.79
C ILE A 109 -13.27 -24.84 13.43
N ASN A 110 -13.63 -25.07 14.70
CA ASN A 110 -13.37 -26.34 15.38
C ASN A 110 -14.39 -27.44 15.01
N ALA A 111 -15.45 -27.08 14.27
CA ALA A 111 -16.52 -27.98 13.88
C ALA A 111 -16.55 -28.27 12.37
N ILE A 112 -15.61 -27.72 11.59
CA ILE A 112 -15.53 -28.02 10.16
C ILE A 112 -14.98 -29.42 9.95
N GLY A 113 -15.49 -30.09 8.91
CA GLY A 113 -15.03 -31.41 8.48
C GLY A 113 -15.02 -31.48 6.97
N GLY A 114 -14.34 -32.48 6.41
CA GLY A 114 -14.15 -32.64 4.98
C GLY A 114 -13.00 -33.60 4.71
N ASP A 115 -12.74 -33.85 3.43
CA ASP A 115 -11.67 -34.76 3.03
C ASP A 115 -10.32 -34.06 3.13
N CYS A 116 -9.42 -34.66 3.92
CA CYS A 116 -8.06 -34.18 4.17
C CYS A 116 -7.99 -32.73 4.67
N VAL A 117 -8.95 -32.30 5.50
CA VAL A 117 -8.92 -30.96 6.10
C VAL A 117 -7.81 -30.86 7.14
N ASP A 118 -6.94 -29.89 6.97
CA ASP A 118 -5.88 -29.52 7.91
C ASP A 118 -5.95 -28.01 8.21
N ILE A 119 -5.75 -27.64 9.48
CA ILE A 119 -5.93 -26.27 9.97
C ILE A 119 -4.65 -25.84 10.67
N SER A 120 -4.10 -24.69 10.29
CA SER A 120 -2.89 -24.16 10.91
C SER A 120 -3.08 -23.86 12.39
N ALA A 121 -1.97 -23.64 13.09
CA ALA A 121 -2.03 -22.94 14.38
C ALA A 121 -2.71 -21.57 14.18
N GLY A 122 -3.52 -21.17 15.16
CA GLY A 122 -4.18 -19.87 15.15
C GLY A 122 -3.17 -18.75 15.39
N LEU A 123 -3.23 -17.73 14.54
CA LEU A 123 -2.40 -16.53 14.64
C LEU A 123 -3.29 -15.36 15.13
N PRO A 124 -3.05 -14.80 16.32
CA PRO A 124 -3.78 -13.62 16.77
C PRO A 124 -3.58 -12.44 15.82
N VAL A 125 -4.67 -11.75 15.49
CA VAL A 125 -4.71 -10.58 14.59
C VAL A 125 -5.61 -9.52 15.19
N GLY A 126 -5.06 -8.39 15.61
CA GLY A 126 -5.81 -7.19 15.97
C GLY A 126 -5.99 -6.27 14.77
N VAL A 127 -7.23 -5.93 14.44
CA VAL A 127 -7.57 -4.82 13.54
C VAL A 127 -8.12 -3.69 14.41
N CYS A 128 -7.51 -2.53 14.32
CA CYS A 128 -7.84 -1.42 15.21
C CYS A 128 -8.33 -0.22 14.40
N ASP A 129 -9.40 0.40 14.88
CA ASP A 129 -9.82 1.72 14.40
C ASP A 129 -8.78 2.77 14.81
N CYS A 130 -8.69 3.84 14.03
CA CYS A 130 -7.91 5.03 14.36
C CYS A 130 -8.50 5.69 15.61
N GLY A 131 -8.05 5.25 16.79
CA GLY A 131 -8.55 5.71 18.07
C GLY A 131 -7.96 7.04 18.55
N ASN A 132 -6.85 7.50 17.97
CA ASN A 132 -6.17 8.74 18.36
C ASN A 132 -5.43 9.38 17.16
N MET A 133 -5.51 10.71 17.08
CA MET A 133 -4.73 11.53 16.15
C MET A 133 -3.25 11.60 16.57
N THR A 134 -2.36 11.93 15.65
CA THR A 134 -0.95 12.27 15.94
C THR A 134 -0.87 13.31 17.08
N GLY A 135 0.12 13.15 17.96
CA GLY A 135 0.31 14.04 19.11
C GLY A 135 0.51 13.31 20.44
N ASP A 136 -0.21 13.78 21.47
CA ASP A 136 -0.01 13.40 22.86
C ASP A 136 -1.07 12.39 23.32
N ILE A 137 -0.62 11.27 23.86
CA ILE A 137 -1.50 10.20 24.36
C ILE A 137 -1.25 9.98 25.84
N SER A 138 -2.33 9.77 26.60
CA SER A 138 -2.26 9.39 28.01
C SER A 138 -3.16 8.20 28.30
N PHE A 139 -2.71 7.30 29.17
CA PHE A 139 -3.44 6.09 29.53
C PHE A 139 -3.83 6.10 31.01
N GLY A 140 -5.03 5.61 31.29
CA GLY A 140 -5.45 5.30 32.66
C GLY A 140 -4.75 4.04 33.15
N VAL A 141 -4.23 4.07 34.38
CA VAL A 141 -3.57 2.90 34.99
C VAL A 141 -4.39 2.43 36.19
N ALA A 142 -4.63 1.13 36.27
CA ALA A 142 -5.29 0.48 37.39
C ALA A 142 -4.32 -0.51 38.06
N GLY A 143 -4.24 -0.48 39.40
CA GLY A 143 -3.45 -1.46 40.17
C GLY A 143 -2.00 -1.05 40.46
N ASN A 144 -1.70 0.24 40.59
CA ASN A 144 -0.34 0.73 40.85
C ASN A 144 0.28 0.14 42.12
N ASN A 145 1.56 -0.25 42.03
CA ASN A 145 2.36 -0.56 43.20
C ASN A 145 2.83 0.76 43.83
N THR A 146 2.29 1.09 45.00
CA THR A 146 2.64 2.32 45.74
C THR A 146 3.70 2.06 46.83
N GLY A 147 4.34 0.89 46.81
CA GLY A 147 5.42 0.55 47.74
C GLY A 147 6.65 1.42 47.49
N VAL A 148 7.20 2.01 48.55
CA VAL A 148 8.36 2.94 48.47
C VAL A 148 9.64 2.31 47.89
N ASP A 149 9.74 0.98 47.86
CA ASP A 149 10.90 0.24 47.35
C ASP A 149 10.76 -0.20 45.89
N TYR A 150 9.64 0.12 45.24
CA TYR A 150 9.35 -0.27 43.86
C TYR A 150 9.24 0.96 42.95
N THR A 151 9.74 0.82 41.73
CA THR A 151 9.61 1.80 40.66
C THR A 151 8.65 1.26 39.62
N GLN A 152 7.66 2.08 39.24
CA GLN A 152 6.82 1.84 38.07
C GLN A 152 7.23 2.79 36.95
N THR A 153 7.41 2.27 35.74
CA THR A 153 7.67 3.04 34.52
C THR A 153 6.87 2.48 33.35
N PHE A 154 6.86 3.21 32.23
CA PHE A 154 6.11 2.85 31.04
C PHE A 154 7.03 2.86 29.83
N ALA A 155 6.86 1.89 28.95
CA ALA A 155 7.59 1.76 27.70
C ALA A 155 6.61 1.80 26.54
N LEU A 156 6.90 2.65 25.55
CA LEU A 156 6.25 2.63 24.25
C LEU A 156 7.14 1.86 23.28
N THR A 157 6.59 0.88 22.57
CA THR A 157 7.30 0.14 21.52
C THR A 157 6.62 0.27 20.18
N ASP A 158 7.36 -0.03 19.12
CA ASP A 158 6.77 -0.32 17.82
C ASP A 158 6.02 -1.68 17.82
N ALA A 159 5.47 -2.07 16.66
CA ALA A 159 4.80 -3.35 16.47
C ALA A 159 5.73 -4.57 16.59
N LYS A 160 7.05 -4.40 16.51
CA LYS A 160 8.05 -5.47 16.63
C LYS A 160 8.57 -5.63 18.06
N GLY A 161 8.25 -4.70 18.96
CA GLY A 161 8.67 -4.71 20.35
C GLY A 161 9.95 -3.90 20.62
N GLU A 162 10.43 -3.10 19.66
CA GLU A 162 11.54 -2.17 19.87
C GLU A 162 11.08 -0.96 20.69
N ILE A 163 11.79 -0.64 21.78
CA ILE A 163 11.46 0.47 22.67
C ILE A 163 11.75 1.79 21.97
N LEU A 164 10.71 2.61 21.76
CA LEU A 164 10.81 3.92 21.14
C LEU A 164 10.87 5.04 22.17
N SER A 165 10.16 4.88 23.29
CA SER A 165 10.11 5.89 24.35
C SER A 165 9.91 5.25 25.72
N ILE A 166 10.42 5.93 26.74
CA ILE A 166 10.34 5.53 28.15
C ILE A 166 9.81 6.73 28.95
N ALA A 167 8.83 6.48 29.80
CA ALA A 167 8.20 7.52 30.59
C ALA A 167 7.96 7.07 32.04
N ALA A 168 8.03 8.02 32.98
CA ALA A 168 7.66 7.79 34.38
C ALA A 168 6.13 7.88 34.60
N SER A 169 5.42 8.50 33.67
CA SER A 169 3.97 8.56 33.59
C SER A 169 3.48 7.82 32.35
N PRO A 170 2.24 7.31 32.35
CA PRO A 170 1.64 6.62 31.19
C PRO A 170 1.23 7.62 30.10
N ALA A 171 2.14 8.51 29.70
CA ALA A 171 1.89 9.55 28.71
C ALA A 171 3.08 9.68 27.77
N PHE A 172 2.79 9.79 26.47
CA PHE A 172 3.78 9.86 25.39
C PHE A 172 3.38 10.95 24.42
N THR A 173 4.36 11.71 23.93
CA THR A 173 4.15 12.92 23.12
C THR A 173 4.85 12.79 21.78
N GLY A 174 4.33 13.48 20.76
CA GLY A 174 4.94 13.53 19.43
C GLY A 174 4.91 12.19 18.69
N LEU A 175 3.85 11.40 18.87
CA LEU A 175 3.70 10.14 18.16
C LEU A 175 3.29 10.40 16.71
N ALA A 176 4.04 9.78 15.79
CA ALA A 176 3.76 9.80 14.36
C ALA A 176 2.74 8.71 13.99
N ASN A 177 2.32 8.69 12.73
CA ASN A 177 1.50 7.61 12.19
C ASN A 177 2.18 6.25 12.39
N GLY A 178 1.50 5.33 13.05
CA GLY A 178 2.05 4.02 13.33
C GLY A 178 1.25 3.19 14.33
N ILE A 179 1.70 1.95 14.45
CA ILE A 179 1.18 0.95 15.37
C ILE A 179 2.14 0.87 16.55
N TYR A 180 1.58 0.98 17.75
CA TYR A 180 2.34 1.04 18.98
C TYR A 180 1.80 0.09 20.05
N ASN A 181 2.67 -0.26 20.98
CA ASN A 181 2.28 -0.98 22.20
C ASN A 181 2.81 -0.22 23.41
N VAL A 182 1.98 -0.12 24.45
CA VAL A 182 2.41 0.43 25.75
C VAL A 182 2.46 -0.67 26.80
N TYR A 183 3.59 -0.74 27.48
CA TYR A 183 3.86 -1.66 28.57
C TYR A 183 4.00 -0.89 29.88
N SER A 184 3.59 -1.51 30.98
CA SER A 184 3.98 -1.04 32.32
C SER A 184 4.98 -2.01 32.93
N LEU A 185 6.04 -1.44 33.50
CA LEU A 185 7.15 -2.15 34.12
C LEU A 185 7.15 -1.81 35.59
N ASN A 186 7.19 -2.82 36.45
CA ASN A 186 7.37 -2.66 37.88
C ASN A 186 8.60 -3.45 38.34
N TYR A 187 9.52 -2.81 39.06
CA TYR A 187 10.74 -3.44 39.54
C TYR A 187 11.22 -2.83 40.85
N GLU A 188 12.06 -3.56 41.57
CA GLU A 188 12.66 -3.08 42.81
C GLU A 188 13.66 -1.96 42.53
N THR A 189 13.45 -0.78 43.12
CA THR A 189 14.21 0.44 42.84
C THR A 189 15.71 0.26 43.12
N ALA A 190 16.04 -0.45 44.20
CA ALA A 190 17.43 -0.66 44.61
C ALA A 190 18.18 -1.65 43.70
N ALA A 191 17.47 -2.62 43.13
CA ALA A 191 18.06 -3.64 42.26
C ALA A 191 18.17 -3.17 40.80
N GLY A 192 17.22 -2.34 40.36
CA GLY A 192 17.14 -1.86 38.98
C GLY A 192 16.84 -2.98 37.98
N ILE A 193 16.87 -2.61 36.70
CA ILE A 193 16.68 -3.52 35.57
C ILE A 193 17.74 -3.26 34.49
N ALA A 194 18.09 -4.31 33.74
CA ALA A 194 19.05 -4.26 32.64
C ALA A 194 18.32 -4.31 31.29
N GLY A 195 18.89 -3.66 30.28
CA GLY A 195 18.35 -3.65 28.91
C GLY A 195 17.20 -2.67 28.68
N TYR A 196 16.75 -1.93 29.70
CA TYR A 196 15.69 -0.95 29.56
C TYR A 196 16.20 0.38 28.99
N SER A 197 16.25 0.47 27.67
CA SER A 197 16.75 1.64 26.93
C SER A 197 16.09 1.72 25.56
N ILE A 198 15.97 2.94 25.02
CA ILE A 198 15.47 3.17 23.65
C ILE A 198 16.33 2.39 22.65
N GLY A 199 15.69 1.73 21.67
CA GLY A 199 16.30 0.88 20.66
C GLY A 199 16.45 -0.59 21.05
N ASN A 200 16.28 -0.94 22.34
CA ASN A 200 16.31 -2.34 22.77
C ASN A 200 14.94 -3.01 22.61
N GLN A 201 14.96 -4.34 22.52
CA GLN A 201 13.73 -5.14 22.50
C GLN A 201 13.12 -5.22 23.90
N ILE A 202 11.81 -5.00 24.02
CA ILE A 202 11.08 -5.07 25.30
C ILE A 202 11.24 -6.44 25.97
N GLY A 203 11.31 -7.51 25.16
CA GLY A 203 11.54 -8.87 25.65
C GLY A 203 12.97 -9.17 26.14
N SER A 204 13.93 -8.24 25.98
CA SER A 204 15.31 -8.40 26.46
C SER A 204 15.54 -7.86 27.87
N ILE A 205 14.53 -7.20 28.46
CA ILE A 205 14.65 -6.60 29.78
C ILE A 205 14.72 -7.71 30.83
N THR A 206 15.68 -7.58 31.75
CA THR A 206 15.86 -8.52 32.85
C THR A 206 16.10 -7.78 34.16
N GLY A 207 15.72 -8.36 35.28
CA GLY A 207 15.96 -7.78 36.60
C GLY A 207 15.45 -8.65 37.73
N ALA A 208 15.91 -8.37 38.95
CA ALA A 208 15.38 -8.99 40.16
C ALA A 208 14.02 -8.36 40.49
N CYS A 209 13.03 -9.19 40.86
CA CYS A 209 11.68 -8.73 41.21
C CYS A 209 11.04 -7.85 40.11
N PHE A 210 11.32 -8.16 38.85
CA PHE A 210 10.78 -7.47 37.67
C PHE A 210 9.46 -8.12 37.25
N ASP A 211 8.45 -7.27 37.03
CA ASP A 211 7.18 -7.65 36.43
C ASP A 211 6.88 -6.73 35.23
N LEU A 212 6.43 -7.36 34.15
CA LEU A 212 6.05 -6.70 32.90
C LEU A 212 4.57 -7.01 32.65
N ALA A 213 3.74 -5.98 32.73
CA ALA A 213 2.34 -6.12 32.36
C ALA A 213 2.21 -6.34 30.85
N GLY A 214 1.18 -7.09 30.44
CA GLY A 214 0.86 -7.26 29.02
C GLY A 214 0.64 -5.91 28.33
N PRO A 215 0.95 -5.82 27.02
CA PRO A 215 0.84 -4.57 26.30
C PRO A 215 -0.61 -4.14 26.13
N LEU A 216 -0.82 -2.83 26.05
CA LEU A 216 -1.99 -2.24 25.40
C LEU A 216 -1.57 -1.76 24.00
N GLY A 217 -2.04 -2.44 22.97
CA GLY A 217 -1.82 -2.05 21.58
C GLY A 217 -2.79 -0.94 21.14
N PHE A 218 -2.31 0.00 20.34
CA PHE A 218 -3.13 1.05 19.72
C PHE A 218 -2.50 1.50 18.39
N VAL A 219 -3.31 2.19 17.59
CA VAL A 219 -2.88 2.82 16.34
C VAL A 219 -2.97 4.33 16.50
N VAL A 220 -1.92 5.02 16.08
CA VAL A 220 -1.92 6.48 15.90
C VAL A 220 -1.96 6.71 14.41
N CYS A 221 -2.94 7.48 13.95
CA CYS A 221 -3.08 7.80 12.55
C CYS A 221 -2.74 9.28 12.35
N ASP A 222 -2.07 9.59 11.23
CA ASP A 222 -2.00 10.97 10.75
C ASP A 222 -3.42 11.40 10.39
N PRO A 223 -3.93 12.55 10.84
CA PRO A 223 -5.20 13.09 10.35
C PRO A 223 -5.16 13.52 8.86
N LEU A 224 -4.31 12.93 8.04
CA LEU A 224 -4.42 13.01 6.58
C LEU A 224 -5.61 12.20 6.02
N ASP A 225 -6.46 11.65 6.89
CA ASP A 225 -7.82 11.26 6.52
C ASP A 225 -8.81 11.78 7.58
N PRO A 226 -9.35 12.99 7.38
CA PRO A 226 -10.36 13.61 8.26
C PRO A 226 -11.73 12.91 8.23
N CYS A 227 -11.97 11.96 7.31
CA CYS A 227 -13.31 11.49 6.98
C CYS A 227 -13.89 10.47 7.99
N VAL A 228 -13.15 10.09 9.04
CA VAL A 228 -13.49 8.93 9.89
C VAL A 228 -14.68 9.16 10.85
N VAL A 229 -15.16 10.41 11.04
CA VAL A 229 -16.34 10.68 11.90
C VAL A 229 -17.41 11.54 11.19
N ASN A 230 -18.22 10.87 10.35
CA ASN A 230 -19.38 11.30 9.52
C ASN A 230 -19.18 11.28 7.99
N ASN A 231 -17.99 10.89 7.52
CA ASN A 231 -17.65 10.14 6.30
C ASN A 231 -18.36 10.42 4.96
N THR A 232 -18.95 11.60 4.75
CA THR A 232 -19.35 11.99 3.41
C THR A 232 -18.20 12.81 2.83
N ASP A 233 -17.67 12.26 1.76
CA ASP A 233 -16.69 12.82 0.83
C ASP A 233 -17.37 12.58 -0.52
N THR A 234 -18.11 13.61 -0.95
CA THR A 234 -19.11 13.47 -2.02
C THR A 234 -18.47 13.40 -3.40
N ASP A 235 -17.29 14.01 -3.59
CA ASP A 235 -16.53 13.98 -4.83
C ASP A 235 -15.35 13.00 -4.82
N GLY A 236 -14.91 12.53 -3.65
CA GLY A 236 -13.91 11.48 -3.49
C GLY A 236 -12.47 11.99 -3.47
N ASP A 237 -12.24 13.29 -3.30
CA ASP A 237 -10.92 13.91 -3.38
C ASP A 237 -10.03 13.68 -2.14
N GLY A 238 -10.60 13.08 -1.09
CA GLY A 238 -9.94 12.78 0.17
C GLY A 238 -10.08 13.88 1.24
N ILE A 239 -10.83 14.94 0.95
CA ILE A 239 -11.34 15.94 1.88
C ILE A 239 -12.82 15.61 2.13
N CYS A 240 -13.32 15.81 3.35
CA CYS A 240 -14.75 15.57 3.62
C CYS A 240 -15.58 16.83 3.40
N ASP A 241 -16.85 16.64 3.02
CA ASP A 241 -17.83 17.73 2.79
C ASP A 241 -17.87 18.75 3.94
N ALA A 242 -17.71 18.27 5.18
CA ALA A 242 -17.74 19.08 6.37
C ALA A 242 -16.47 19.94 6.53
N GLN A 243 -15.31 19.42 6.12
CA GLN A 243 -14.05 20.14 6.12
C GLN A 243 -14.01 21.17 4.99
N GLU A 244 -14.50 20.81 3.81
CA GLU A 244 -14.60 21.72 2.67
C GLU A 244 -15.53 22.89 2.96
N THR A 245 -16.65 22.63 3.65
CA THR A 245 -17.54 23.70 4.15
C THR A 245 -16.82 24.67 5.10
N ILE A 246 -15.84 24.19 5.89
CA ILE A 246 -15.06 25.01 6.82
C ILE A 246 -13.99 25.81 6.06
N ASP A 247 -13.32 25.16 5.12
CA ASP A 247 -12.22 25.74 4.33
C ASP A 247 -12.72 26.64 3.20
N GLY A 248 -14.01 26.53 2.86
CA GLY A 248 -14.67 27.30 1.81
C GLY A 248 -14.46 26.74 0.41
N THR A 249 -14.11 25.46 0.29
CA THR A 249 -14.07 24.69 -0.96
C THR A 249 -15.43 24.01 -1.22
N ASP A 250 -15.67 23.49 -2.43
CA ASP A 250 -16.94 22.86 -2.82
C ASP A 250 -16.93 21.33 -2.65
N PRO A 251 -17.77 20.78 -1.73
CA PRO A 251 -17.94 19.33 -1.49
C PRO A 251 -18.30 18.44 -2.68
N ASN A 252 -18.46 18.98 -3.88
CA ASN A 252 -18.91 18.24 -5.04
C ASN A 252 -17.95 18.41 -6.22
N ASP A 253 -16.76 18.94 -5.97
CA ASP A 253 -15.77 19.27 -6.97
C ASP A 253 -14.39 18.80 -6.49
N ALA A 254 -13.97 17.63 -6.95
CA ALA A 254 -12.67 17.06 -6.59
C ALA A 254 -11.47 17.92 -7.04
N CYS A 255 -11.71 18.92 -7.89
CA CYS A 255 -10.70 19.89 -8.31
C CYS A 255 -10.61 21.12 -7.40
N ASP A 256 -11.45 21.23 -6.36
CA ASP A 256 -11.42 22.31 -5.37
C ASP A 256 -11.04 21.76 -3.98
N PRO A 257 -9.78 21.93 -3.53
CA PRO A 257 -8.81 22.94 -3.97
C PRO A 257 -7.74 22.42 -4.94
N PHE A 258 -7.84 21.18 -5.40
CA PHE A 258 -6.83 20.53 -6.23
C PHE A 258 -6.88 21.00 -7.69
N THR A 259 -6.18 22.10 -7.97
CA THR A 259 -6.17 22.77 -9.29
C THR A 259 -5.03 22.34 -10.22
N ALA A 260 -4.28 21.29 -9.88
CA ALA A 260 -3.25 20.77 -10.77
C ALA A 260 -3.91 20.05 -11.94
N ASP A 261 -3.50 20.41 -13.16
CA ASP A 261 -3.93 19.87 -14.44
C ASP A 261 -2.64 19.77 -15.27
N THR A 262 -2.05 18.58 -15.29
CA THR A 262 -0.68 18.36 -15.73
C THR A 262 -0.55 18.32 -17.25
N ASP A 263 -1.55 17.83 -17.97
CA ASP A 263 -1.57 17.77 -19.43
C ASP A 263 -2.38 18.91 -20.08
N GLY A 264 -3.16 19.66 -19.30
CA GLY A 264 -3.85 20.87 -19.73
C GLY A 264 -5.16 20.61 -20.45
N ASP A 265 -5.77 19.44 -20.28
CA ASP A 265 -7.04 19.06 -20.93
C ASP A 265 -8.28 19.72 -20.27
N GLY A 266 -8.08 20.34 -19.10
CA GLY A 266 -9.11 21.02 -18.32
C GLY A 266 -9.77 20.16 -17.23
N ILE A 267 -9.29 18.93 -17.02
CA ILE A 267 -9.61 18.07 -15.89
C ILE A 267 -8.41 18.11 -14.94
N CYS A 268 -8.65 18.16 -13.63
CA CYS A 268 -7.54 18.15 -12.68
C CYS A 268 -6.99 16.72 -12.43
N ASP A 269 -5.70 16.61 -12.11
CA ASP A 269 -4.99 15.36 -11.86
C ASP A 269 -5.71 14.45 -10.85
N VAL A 270 -6.38 15.05 -9.85
CA VAL A 270 -7.12 14.32 -8.81
C VAL A 270 -8.39 13.69 -9.37
N GLN A 271 -9.17 14.45 -10.15
CA GLN A 271 -10.39 13.95 -10.79
C GLN A 271 -10.07 12.85 -11.81
N GLU A 272 -8.99 13.01 -12.58
CA GLU A 272 -8.51 11.98 -13.50
C GLU A 272 -8.11 10.68 -12.79
N GLY A 273 -7.42 10.80 -11.65
CA GLY A 273 -7.10 9.66 -10.80
C GLY A 273 -8.35 8.93 -10.27
N LEU A 274 -9.44 9.66 -10.02
CA LEU A 274 -10.73 9.11 -9.59
C LEU A 274 -11.49 8.45 -10.74
N ASP A 275 -11.46 9.05 -11.92
CA ASP A 275 -12.10 8.54 -13.14
C ASP A 275 -11.32 7.40 -13.78
N GLY A 276 -10.05 7.23 -13.40
CA GLY A 276 -9.14 6.21 -13.90
C GLY A 276 -8.52 6.55 -15.25
N THR A 277 -8.44 7.84 -15.58
CA THR A 277 -7.73 8.39 -16.74
C THR A 277 -6.26 8.68 -16.38
N ASN A 278 -5.47 9.11 -17.36
CA ASN A 278 -4.05 9.38 -17.19
C ASN A 278 -3.76 10.90 -17.15
N PRO A 279 -3.31 11.44 -16.00
CA PRO A 279 -2.97 12.87 -15.81
C PRO A 279 -1.79 13.42 -16.60
N ASN A 280 -1.33 12.70 -17.62
CA ASN A 280 -0.22 13.13 -18.47
C ASN A 280 -0.57 12.91 -19.94
N ASP A 281 -1.83 12.63 -20.24
CA ASP A 281 -2.33 12.33 -21.57
C ASP A 281 -3.52 13.25 -21.85
N PRO A 282 -3.30 14.37 -22.57
CA PRO A 282 -4.33 15.38 -22.79
C PRO A 282 -5.54 14.85 -23.59
N CYS A 283 -5.44 13.62 -24.12
CA CYS A 283 -6.48 12.97 -24.90
C CYS A 283 -7.25 11.88 -24.15
N ASP A 284 -6.96 11.64 -22.87
CA ASP A 284 -7.70 10.73 -21.99
C ASP A 284 -8.61 11.53 -21.04
N PRO A 285 -9.95 11.40 -21.08
CA PRO A 285 -10.77 10.34 -21.71
C PRO A 285 -11.35 10.71 -23.08
N LEU A 286 -11.01 11.88 -23.63
CA LEU A 286 -11.65 12.45 -24.81
C LEU A 286 -11.39 11.71 -26.13
N ASN A 287 -10.55 10.68 -26.10
CA ASN A 287 -10.35 9.67 -27.14
C ASN A 287 -9.78 10.24 -28.43
N THR A 288 -8.54 9.81 -28.70
CA THR A 288 -7.84 9.81 -29.98
C THR A 288 -7.23 11.14 -30.39
N ASP A 289 -5.94 11.05 -30.68
CA ASP A 289 -5.14 11.96 -31.49
C ASP A 289 -4.84 11.14 -32.76
N THR A 290 -5.67 11.32 -33.78
CA THR A 290 -5.76 10.42 -34.94
C THR A 290 -4.57 10.58 -35.87
N ASP A 291 -4.03 11.79 -35.99
CA ASP A 291 -2.85 12.07 -36.80
C ASP A 291 -1.54 12.11 -35.99
N GLY A 292 -1.60 12.19 -34.66
CA GLY A 292 -0.46 12.04 -33.76
C GLY A 292 0.33 13.33 -33.53
N ASP A 293 -0.28 14.50 -33.79
CA ASP A 293 0.39 15.80 -33.67
C ASP A 293 0.44 16.34 -32.23
N GLY A 294 -0.19 15.63 -31.29
CA GLY A 294 -0.27 16.00 -29.87
C GLY A 294 -1.46 16.89 -29.52
N ILE A 295 -2.37 17.15 -30.46
CA ILE A 295 -3.66 17.80 -30.26
C ILE A 295 -4.76 16.74 -30.44
N CYS A 296 -5.68 16.65 -29.49
CA CYS A 296 -6.71 15.62 -29.55
C CYS A 296 -7.80 15.96 -30.57
N ASP A 297 -8.35 14.95 -31.25
CA ASP A 297 -9.36 15.10 -32.32
C ASP A 297 -10.52 16.03 -31.92
N ALA A 298 -10.97 15.91 -30.67
CA ALA A 298 -12.08 16.71 -30.15
C ALA A 298 -11.72 18.20 -30.02
N GLN A 299 -10.47 18.50 -29.64
CA GLN A 299 -9.96 19.86 -29.51
C GLN A 299 -9.77 20.49 -30.90
N GLU A 300 -9.25 19.73 -31.85
CA GLU A 300 -9.09 20.16 -33.24
C GLU A 300 -10.44 20.50 -33.91
N ILE A 301 -11.48 19.69 -33.67
CA ILE A 301 -12.84 20.00 -34.14
C ILE A 301 -13.35 21.33 -33.54
N VAL A 302 -13.03 21.63 -32.28
CA VAL A 302 -13.42 22.87 -31.60
C VAL A 302 -12.64 24.08 -32.15
N ASP A 303 -11.34 23.90 -32.40
CA ASP A 303 -10.45 24.94 -32.91
C ASP A 303 -10.60 25.14 -34.43
N GLY A 304 -11.20 24.17 -35.12
CA GLY A 304 -11.48 24.20 -36.56
C GLY A 304 -10.31 23.74 -37.43
N THR A 305 -9.42 22.91 -36.88
CA THR A 305 -8.34 22.20 -37.59
C THR A 305 -8.82 20.80 -38.03
N ASP A 306 -8.03 20.06 -38.81
CA ASP A 306 -8.38 18.73 -39.33
C ASP A 306 -7.70 17.60 -38.54
N PRO A 307 -8.47 16.75 -37.81
CA PRO A 307 -7.94 15.63 -37.01
C PRO A 307 -7.24 14.49 -37.76
N ASN A 308 -6.89 14.71 -39.03
CA ASN A 308 -6.24 13.71 -39.87
C ASN A 308 -5.04 14.32 -40.61
N ASP A 309 -4.62 15.52 -40.22
CA ASP A 309 -3.56 16.28 -40.84
C ASP A 309 -2.63 16.84 -39.74
N ALA A 310 -1.56 16.08 -39.44
CA ALA A 310 -0.60 16.46 -38.41
C ALA A 310 0.10 17.82 -38.66
N CYS A 311 -0.07 18.41 -39.86
CA CYS A 311 0.46 19.73 -40.19
C CYS A 311 -0.55 20.87 -39.97
N ASP A 312 -1.79 20.61 -39.55
CA ASP A 312 -2.83 21.61 -39.26
C ASP A 312 -3.12 21.67 -37.75
N PRO A 313 -2.77 22.76 -37.03
CA PRO A 313 -2.31 24.06 -37.52
C PRO A 313 -0.78 24.20 -37.56
N LEU A 314 -0.05 23.12 -37.26
CA LEU A 314 1.39 23.08 -37.09
C LEU A 314 2.13 23.01 -38.44
N THR A 315 2.32 24.16 -39.10
CA THR A 315 3.11 24.23 -40.34
C THR A 315 4.61 24.45 -40.11
N LEU A 316 5.13 24.13 -38.92
CA LEU A 316 6.56 24.26 -38.65
C LEU A 316 7.27 23.12 -39.39
N ASP A 317 8.23 23.50 -40.23
CA ASP A 317 9.08 22.63 -41.05
C ASP A 317 10.50 23.17 -40.81
N THR A 318 11.20 22.53 -39.87
CA THR A 318 12.43 23.05 -39.25
C THR A 318 13.63 22.90 -40.19
N ASP A 319 13.68 21.84 -40.99
CA ASP A 319 14.76 21.59 -41.94
C ASP A 319 14.44 22.04 -43.37
N GLY A 320 13.18 22.34 -43.67
CA GLY A 320 12.73 22.93 -44.92
C GLY A 320 12.53 21.92 -46.05
N ASP A 321 12.36 20.63 -45.74
CA ASP A 321 12.19 19.57 -46.74
C ASP A 321 10.76 19.49 -47.31
N GLY A 322 9.82 20.20 -46.69
CA GLY A 322 8.42 20.27 -47.08
C GLY A 322 7.49 19.30 -46.36
N ILE A 323 7.98 18.54 -45.38
CA ILE A 323 7.24 17.80 -44.36
C ILE A 323 7.27 18.64 -43.07
N CYS A 324 6.18 18.69 -42.32
CA CYS A 324 6.18 19.44 -41.06
C CYS A 324 6.75 18.58 -39.92
N ASP A 325 7.36 19.23 -38.93
CA ASP A 325 8.00 18.57 -37.78
C ASP A 325 7.07 17.55 -37.09
N ALA A 326 5.78 17.87 -37.01
CA ALA A 326 4.77 17.00 -36.40
C ALA A 326 4.54 15.73 -37.21
N GLN A 327 4.40 15.84 -38.53
CA GLN A 327 4.25 14.69 -39.42
C GLN A 327 5.51 13.81 -39.42
N GLU A 328 6.70 14.41 -39.30
CA GLU A 328 7.96 13.67 -39.19
C GLU A 328 8.06 12.87 -37.88
N VAL A 329 7.61 13.45 -36.77
CA VAL A 329 7.48 12.72 -35.48
C VAL A 329 6.54 11.52 -35.63
N VAL A 330 5.42 11.70 -36.32
CA VAL A 330 4.41 10.66 -36.59
C VAL A 330 4.98 9.55 -37.48
N ASP A 331 5.70 9.92 -38.54
CA ASP A 331 6.33 8.97 -39.47
C ASP A 331 7.62 8.34 -38.92
N GLY A 332 8.15 8.90 -37.82
CA GLY A 332 9.37 8.44 -37.14
C GLY A 332 10.66 8.88 -37.84
N THR A 333 10.64 9.99 -38.56
CA THR A 333 11.78 10.67 -39.19
C THR A 333 12.30 11.80 -38.26
N ASP A 334 13.47 12.37 -38.55
CA ASP A 334 14.11 13.44 -37.76
C ASP A 334 13.76 14.85 -38.31
N PRO A 335 13.00 15.68 -37.56
CA PRO A 335 12.60 17.04 -37.98
C PRO A 335 13.72 18.06 -38.22
N ASN A 336 14.98 17.65 -38.11
CA ASN A 336 16.14 18.50 -38.29
C ASN A 336 17.06 17.98 -39.40
N ASP A 337 16.65 16.94 -40.11
CA ASP A 337 17.40 16.27 -41.16
C ASP A 337 16.55 16.22 -42.42
N ALA A 338 16.72 17.22 -43.29
CA ALA A 338 16.00 17.33 -44.56
C ALA A 338 16.21 16.13 -45.50
N CYS A 339 17.11 15.20 -45.12
CA CYS A 339 17.37 13.97 -45.84
C CYS A 339 16.75 12.72 -45.21
N ASP A 340 16.07 12.79 -44.06
CA ASP A 340 15.26 11.70 -43.51
C ASP A 340 13.86 11.72 -44.17
N PRO A 341 13.30 10.61 -44.70
CA PRO A 341 13.78 9.23 -44.76
C PRO A 341 14.53 8.86 -46.04
N LEU A 342 14.81 9.86 -46.90
CA LEU A 342 15.46 9.66 -48.20
C LEU A 342 16.94 9.22 -48.08
N THR A 343 17.48 9.28 -46.85
CA THR A 343 18.74 8.79 -46.30
C THR A 343 19.91 8.78 -47.28
N LEU A 344 20.54 9.95 -47.45
CA LEU A 344 22.00 10.17 -47.33
C LEU A 344 22.35 11.61 -47.81
N ASP A 345 23.17 12.34 -47.06
CA ASP A 345 23.96 13.48 -47.51
C ASP A 345 25.43 13.08 -47.31
N THR A 346 26.03 12.56 -48.38
CA THR A 346 27.33 11.88 -48.33
C THR A 346 28.48 12.87 -48.10
N ASP A 347 28.36 14.11 -48.56
CA ASP A 347 29.41 15.12 -48.45
C ASP A 347 29.15 16.23 -47.42
N GLY A 348 27.95 16.27 -46.87
CA GLY A 348 27.55 17.11 -45.74
C GLY A 348 27.28 18.56 -46.13
N ASP A 349 26.87 18.83 -47.37
CA ASP A 349 26.61 20.18 -47.87
C ASP A 349 25.17 20.67 -47.63
N GLY A 350 24.29 19.79 -47.14
CA GLY A 350 22.89 20.06 -46.84
C GLY A 350 21.93 19.79 -48.00
N ILE A 351 22.40 19.19 -49.10
CA ILE A 351 21.57 18.66 -50.18
C ILE A 351 21.65 17.13 -50.13
N CYS A 352 20.51 16.46 -50.15
CA CYS A 352 20.50 14.99 -50.08
C CYS A 352 20.98 14.36 -51.38
N ASP A 353 21.73 13.26 -51.31
CA ASP A 353 22.27 12.51 -52.46
C ASP A 353 21.20 12.22 -53.53
N ALA A 354 19.97 11.92 -53.08
CA ALA A 354 18.85 11.65 -53.97
C ALA A 354 18.40 12.90 -54.75
N GLN A 355 18.43 14.07 -54.10
CA GLN A 355 18.11 15.37 -54.69
C GLN A 355 19.22 15.80 -55.65
N GLU A 356 20.49 15.59 -55.29
CA GLU A 356 21.64 15.87 -56.15
C GLU A 356 21.63 15.06 -57.44
N VAL A 357 21.24 13.78 -57.37
CA VAL A 357 21.04 12.94 -58.57
C VAL A 357 19.93 13.49 -59.48
N VAL A 358 18.87 14.08 -58.90
CA VAL A 358 17.76 14.70 -59.65
C VAL A 358 18.20 16.02 -60.29
N ASP A 359 18.93 16.84 -59.55
CA ASP A 359 19.42 18.15 -59.98
C ASP A 359 20.65 18.04 -60.90
N GLY A 360 21.30 16.88 -60.91
CA GLY A 360 22.45 16.56 -61.76
C GLY A 360 23.79 17.01 -61.18
N THR A 361 23.86 17.23 -59.87
CA THR A 361 25.08 17.49 -59.09
C THR A 361 25.73 16.18 -58.61
N ASP A 362 26.97 16.24 -58.11
CA ASP A 362 27.73 15.07 -57.63
C ASP A 362 27.56 14.85 -56.12
N PRO A 363 26.94 13.73 -55.68
CA PRO A 363 26.73 13.41 -54.26
C PRO A 363 27.96 13.16 -53.39
N ASN A 364 29.14 13.59 -53.82
CA ASN A 364 30.39 13.43 -53.07
C ASN A 364 31.25 14.70 -53.13
N ASP A 365 30.71 15.80 -53.67
CA ASP A 365 31.39 17.07 -53.86
C ASP A 365 30.58 18.23 -53.27
N ALA A 366 30.81 18.51 -51.98
CA ALA A 366 30.22 19.61 -51.22
C ALA A 366 30.48 21.04 -51.76
N CYS A 367 31.08 21.16 -52.95
CA CYS A 367 31.33 22.40 -53.67
C CYS A 367 30.54 22.50 -54.99
N ASP A 368 29.70 21.51 -55.33
CA ASP A 368 28.75 21.61 -56.44
C ASP A 368 27.62 22.61 -56.07
N PRO A 369 27.04 23.35 -57.04
CA PRO A 369 26.20 24.52 -56.78
C PRO A 369 24.71 24.25 -56.62
#